data_AF-A0A4R4E9B5-F1
#
_entry.id   AF-A0A4R4E9B5-F1
#
_cell.length_a   1.000
_cell.length_b   1.000
_cell.length_c   1.000
_cell.angle_alpha   90.00
_cell.angle_beta   90.00
_cell.angle_gamma   90.00
#
_symmetry.space_group_name_H-M   'P 1'
#
loop_
_entity.id
_entity.type
_entity.pdbx_description
1 polymer ?
#
loop_
_entity_poly.entity_id
_entity_poly.type
_entity_poly.pdbx_seq_one_letter_code
_entity_poly.pdbx_strand_id
1 'polypeptide(L)' 'MENVKVYRLNECDAVAAESLEQAKKWYLETTGEESDEQCEQVSFDAMIWEDEFMQRKIPVREILENHWNGTPFIVFSTEF' A
#
# COMPACT_ATOMS: atom_id res chain seq x y z
N MET A 1 -10.40 11.72 -4.54
CA MET A 1 -9.12 11.01 -4.38
C MET A 1 -7.91 11.88 -4.72
N GLU A 2 -8.01 13.21 -4.64
CA GLU A 2 -7.03 14.06 -5.38
C GLU A 2 -5.59 14.03 -4.83
N ASN A 3 -5.35 13.43 -3.66
CA ASN A 3 -4.00 13.39 -3.07
C ASN A 3 -3.52 12.01 -2.60
N VAL A 4 -4.30 10.93 -2.77
CA VAL A 4 -3.85 9.59 -2.32
C VAL A 4 -2.76 9.08 -3.26
N LYS A 5 -1.76 8.41 -2.70
CA LYS A 5 -0.67 7.71 -3.39
C LYS A 5 -0.43 6.38 -2.69
N VAL A 6 0.21 5.44 -3.37
CA VAL A 6 0.60 4.16 -2.78
C VAL A 6 2.12 4.12 -2.69
N TYR A 7 2.61 3.84 -1.50
CA TYR A 7 4.03 3.79 -1.18
C TYR A 7 4.39 2.39 -0.74
N ARG A 8 5.29 1.75 -1.47
CA ARG A 8 5.92 0.52 -1.03
C ARG A 8 6.94 0.87 0.05
N LEU A 9 6.72 0.35 1.24
CA LEU A 9 7.50 0.69 2.43
C LEU A 9 8.61 -0.31 2.72
N ASN A 10 8.44 -1.56 2.29
CA ASN A 10 9.47 -2.59 2.35
C ASN A 10 9.28 -3.58 1.17
N GLU A 11 10.00 -4.69 1.18
CA GLU A 11 9.88 -5.69 0.11
C GLU A 11 8.48 -6.34 0.00
N CYS A 12 7.67 -6.32 1.05
CA CYS A 12 6.38 -7.00 1.12
C CYS A 12 5.17 -6.08 1.09
N ASP A 13 5.27 -4.90 1.67
CA ASP A 13 4.14 -4.06 2.04
C ASP A 13 4.09 -2.74 1.27
N ALA A 14 2.89 -2.39 0.85
CA ALA A 14 2.59 -1.07 0.32
C ALA A 14 1.39 -0.44 1.02
N VAL A 15 1.50 0.85 1.34
CA VAL A 15 0.51 1.62 2.08
C VAL A 15 -0.05 2.74 1.22
N ALA A 16 -1.38 2.87 1.21
CA ALA A 16 -2.06 4.04 0.65
C ALA A 16 -1.99 5.19 1.66
N ALA A 17 -1.53 6.36 1.25
CA ALA A 17 -1.48 7.56 2.08
C ALA A 17 -1.43 8.83 1.23
N GLU A 18 -1.65 9.99 1.84
CA GLU A 18 -1.52 11.29 1.17
C GLU A 18 -0.06 11.74 1.02
N SER A 19 0.85 11.18 1.83
CA SER A 19 2.28 11.44 1.77
C SER A 19 3.11 10.24 2.25
N LEU A 20 4.38 10.19 1.86
CA LEU A 20 5.31 9.15 2.29
C LEU A 20 5.50 9.18 3.82
N GLU A 21 5.61 10.37 4.41
CA GLU A 21 5.76 10.52 5.87
C GLU A 21 4.54 9.98 6.62
N GLN A 22 3.33 10.22 6.10
CA GLN A 22 2.10 9.68 6.68
C GLN A 22 2.05 8.15 6.56
N ALA A 23 2.46 7.60 5.41
CA ALA A 23 2.54 6.16 5.21
C ALA A 23 3.49 5.51 6.22
N LYS A 24 4.72 6.03 6.35
CA LYS A 24 5.74 5.53 7.28
C LYS A 24 5.29 5.59 8.73
N LYS A 25 4.75 6.74 9.15
CA LYS A 25 4.26 6.93 10.51
C LYS A 25 3.13 5.96 10.83
N TRP A 26 2.13 5.86 9.96
CA TRP A 26 1.00 4.96 10.17
C TRP A 26 1.41 3.49 10.19
N TYR A 27 2.34 3.11 9.31
CA TYR A 27 2.86 1.74 9.25
C TYR A 27 3.58 1.37 10.55
N LEU A 28 4.51 2.20 11.02
CA LEU A 28 5.21 2.01 12.29
C LEU A 28 4.23 1.93 13.48
N GLU A 29 3.21 2.79 13.51
CA GLU A 29 2.20 2.77 14.58
C GLU A 29 1.30 1.51 14.53
N THR A 30 1.13 0.90 13.36
CA THR A 30 0.23 -0.24 13.14
C THR A 30 0.93 -1.59 13.27
N THR A 31 2.11 -1.75 12.66
CA THR A 31 2.88 -3.01 12.66
C THR A 31 3.93 -3.04 13.76
N GLY A 32 4.40 -1.87 14.21
CA GLY A 32 5.57 -1.75 15.10
C GLY A 32 6.91 -1.82 14.36
N GLU A 33 6.89 -1.83 13.02
CA GLU A 33 8.08 -2.00 12.18
C GLU A 33 8.45 -0.72 11.42
N GLU A 34 9.76 -0.48 11.27
CA GLU A 34 10.25 0.65 10.48
C GLU A 34 10.20 0.33 8.98
N SER A 35 9.85 1.32 8.17
CA SER A 35 9.95 1.22 6.71
C SER A 35 11.42 1.13 6.27
N ASP A 36 11.68 0.46 5.15
CA ASP A 36 12.99 0.46 4.51
C ASP A 36 13.42 1.86 4.05
N GLU A 37 14.73 2.04 3.93
CA GLU A 37 15.30 3.27 3.35
C GLU A 37 14.87 3.47 1.88
N GLN A 38 14.61 2.38 1.16
CA GLN A 38 14.23 2.37 -0.25
C GLN A 38 12.71 2.29 -0.42
N CYS A 39 12.00 3.35 -0.04
CA CYS A 39 10.57 3.47 -0.33
C CYS A 39 10.34 3.96 -1.77
N GLU A 40 9.42 3.33 -2.50
CA GLU A 40 9.03 3.71 -3.86
C GLU A 40 7.53 3.97 -3.99
N GLN A 41 7.15 4.86 -4.90
CA GLN A 41 5.73 5.06 -5.22
C GLN A 41 5.28 3.99 -6.22
N VAL A 42 4.22 3.27 -5.88
CA VAL A 42 3.62 2.25 -6.74
C VAL A 42 2.63 2.90 -7.71
N SER A 43 2.70 2.51 -8.99
CA SER A 43 1.75 2.96 -10.01
C SER A 43 0.34 2.42 -9.72
N PHE A 44 -0.70 3.22 -9.97
CA PHE A 44 -2.09 2.77 -9.84
C PHE A 44 -2.48 1.69 -10.84
N ASP A 45 -1.76 1.61 -11.96
CA ASP A 45 -1.94 0.56 -12.98
C ASP A 45 -1.10 -0.69 -12.66
N ALA A 46 -0.32 -0.69 -11.56
CA ALA A 46 0.40 -1.88 -11.14
C ALA A 46 -0.60 -2.98 -10.78
N MET A 47 -0.36 -4.18 -11.31
CA MET A 47 -1.20 -5.36 -11.09
C MET A 47 -0.67 -6.16 -9.91
N ILE A 48 -1.45 -6.24 -8.84
CA ILE A 48 -1.11 -6.98 -7.62
C ILE A 48 -2.05 -8.17 -7.45
N TRP A 49 -1.65 -9.17 -6.66
CA TRP A 49 -2.52 -10.29 -6.36
C TRP A 49 -3.66 -9.84 -5.45
N GLU A 50 -4.89 -10.21 -5.80
CA GLU A 50 -6.10 -9.87 -5.02
C GLU A 50 -6.13 -10.61 -3.67
N ASP A 51 -5.56 -11.81 -3.64
CA ASP A 51 -5.60 -12.70 -2.50
C ASP A 51 -4.31 -13.49 -2.34
N GLU A 52 -4.21 -14.19 -1.20
CA GLU A 52 -3.07 -15.04 -0.91
C GLU A 52 -3.00 -16.29 -1.82
N PHE A 53 -4.13 -16.65 -2.46
CA PHE A 53 -4.19 -17.79 -3.36
C PHE A 53 -3.60 -17.47 -4.74
N MET A 54 -3.23 -16.21 -4.98
CA MET A 54 -2.66 -15.71 -6.24
C MET A 54 -3.49 -16.14 -7.46
N GLN A 55 -4.82 -16.14 -7.34
CA GLN A 55 -5.70 -16.61 -8.42
C GLN A 55 -5.97 -15.53 -9.47
N ARG A 56 -6.02 -14.27 -9.01
CA ARG A 56 -6.34 -13.13 -9.85
C ARG A 56 -5.47 -11.94 -9.48
N LYS A 57 -5.06 -11.18 -10.50
CA LYS A 57 -4.48 -9.86 -10.30
C LYS A 57 -5.50 -8.77 -10.57
N ILE A 58 -5.46 -7.73 -9.74
CA ILE A 58 -6.26 -6.51 -9.89
C ILE A 58 -5.32 -5.29 -9.89
N PRO A 59 -5.68 -4.20 -10.57
CA PRO A 59 -4.88 -2.98 -10.53
C PRO A 59 -5.02 -2.31 -9.16
N VAL A 60 -3.93 -1.70 -8.68
CA VAL A 60 -3.91 -0.96 -7.39
C VAL A 60 -5.04 0.08 -7.31
N ARG A 61 -5.42 0.71 -8.42
CA ARG A 61 -6.54 1.65 -8.45
C ARG A 61 -7.85 1.06 -7.94
N GLU A 62 -8.14 -0.20 -8.24
CA GLU A 62 -9.40 -0.85 -7.89
C GLU A 62 -9.48 -1.03 -6.37
N ILE A 63 -8.36 -1.32 -5.73
CA ILE A 63 -8.25 -1.43 -4.26
C ILE A 63 -8.46 -0.06 -3.62
N LEU A 64 -7.84 0.99 -4.17
CA LEU A 64 -8.05 2.34 -3.67
C LEU A 64 -9.51 2.78 -3.81
N GLU A 65 -10.14 2.50 -4.95
CA GLU A 65 -11.55 2.84 -5.22
C GLU A 65 -12.51 2.14 -4.25
N ASN A 66 -12.19 0.92 -3.83
CA ASN A 66 -13.02 0.14 -2.92
C ASN A 66 -12.75 0.38 -1.42
N HIS A 67 -11.51 0.67 -1.03
CA HIS A 67 -11.09 0.66 0.38
C HIS A 67 -10.70 2.03 0.94
N TRP A 68 -10.32 3.01 0.10
CA TRP A 68 -9.89 4.31 0.60
C TRP A 68 -11.06 5.11 1.19
N ASN A 69 -10.99 5.36 2.50
CA ASN A 69 -11.99 6.12 3.26
C ASN A 69 -11.42 7.41 3.88
N GLY A 70 -10.22 7.83 3.49
CA GLY A 70 -9.50 8.98 4.06
C GLY A 70 -8.50 8.61 5.16
N THR A 71 -8.37 7.34 5.52
CA THR A 71 -7.31 6.87 6.43
C THR A 71 -6.31 5.96 5.73
N PRO A 72 -5.01 6.03 6.07
CA PRO A 72 -4.01 5.12 5.52
C PRO A 72 -4.32 3.65 5.79
N PHE A 73 -3.96 2.77 4.85
CA PHE A 73 -4.13 1.33 4.98
C PHE A 73 -3.14 0.56 4.09
N ILE A 74 -2.88 -0.70 4.42
CA ILE A 74 -2.03 -1.60 3.61
C ILE A 74 -2.81 -2.03 2.36
N VAL A 75 -2.32 -1.65 1.18
CA VAL A 75 -2.90 -1.99 -0.12
C VAL A 75 -2.62 -3.45 -0.48
N PHE A 76 -1.40 -3.91 -0.19
CA PHE A 76 -1.02 -5.31 -0.29
C PHE A 76 0.12 -5.61 0.66
N SER A 77 0.16 -6.88 1.10
CA SER A 77 1.31 -7.50 1.73
C SER A 77 1.63 -8.79 0.96
N THR A 78 2.91 -9.08 0.76
CA THR A 78 3.36 -10.35 0.18
C THR A 78 4.09 -11.23 1.19
N GLU A 79 4.00 -10.93 2.49
CA GLU A 79 4.33 -11.92 3.52
C GLU A 79 3.20 -12.95 3.59
N PHE A 80 3.55 -14.22 3.52
CA PHE A 80 2.65 -15.39 3.53
C PHE A 80 2.98 -16.30 4.70
#